data_AF-A0A8J6EMS5-F1
#
_entry.id   AF-A0A8J6EMS5-F1
#
_cell.length_a   1.000
_cell.length_b   1.000
_cell.length_c   1.000
_cell.angle_alpha   90.00
_cell.angle_beta   90.00
_cell.angle_gamma   90.00
#
_symmetry.space_group_name_H-M   'P 1'
#
loop_
_entity.id
_entity.type
_entity.pdbx_description
1 polymer ?
#
loop_
_entity_poly.entity_id
_entity_poly.type
_entity_poly.pdbx_seq_one_letter_code
_entity_poly.pdbx_strand_id
1 'polypeptide(L)'
;DSVPLKGGRSSASMVQKCKLCSRENSIDILKASLKPYNAEDSERFKTILEFECRGLEPVDFQPQAGFAAEGAETGTPFPDINLQEKVCVLCTFTKNIVQDL
;
A
#
# COMPACT_ATOMS: atom_id res chain seq x y z
N ASP A 1 -5.52 -5.46 9.23
CA ASP A 1 -5.91 -5.48 10.66
C ASP A 1 -6.29 -4.10 11.16
N SER A 2 -7.04 -4.01 12.25
CA SER A 2 -7.43 -2.75 12.91
C SER A 2 -7.35 -2.92 14.42
N VAL A 3 -6.61 -2.04 15.09
CA VAL A 3 -6.26 -2.10 16.51
C VAL A 3 -6.84 -0.87 17.23
N PRO A 4 -7.58 -1.04 18.33
CA PRO A 4 -8.12 0.10 19.10
C PRO A 4 -7.02 0.99 19.69
N LEU A 5 -7.19 2.31 19.61
CA LEU A 5 -6.30 3.27 20.27
C LEU A 5 -6.74 3.55 21.71
N LYS A 6 -5.78 3.82 22.59
CA LYS A 6 -6.07 4.15 24.00
C LYS A 6 -6.77 5.51 24.10
N GLY A 7 -7.81 5.59 24.92
CA GLY A 7 -8.47 6.84 25.28
C GLY A 7 -9.47 7.39 24.26
N GLY A 8 -9.88 6.60 23.26
CA GLY A 8 -10.84 7.03 22.24
C GLY A 8 -11.64 5.90 21.59
N ARG A 9 -12.45 6.27 20.60
CA ARG A 9 -13.19 5.33 19.73
C ARG A 9 -12.47 5.04 18.40
N SER A 10 -11.28 5.61 18.20
CA SER A 10 -10.50 5.44 16.98
C SER A 10 -9.68 4.15 17.02
N SER A 11 -9.42 3.61 15.84
CA SER A 11 -8.54 2.47 15.62
C SER A 11 -7.40 2.85 14.67
N ALA A 12 -6.36 2.03 14.60
CA ALA A 12 -5.29 2.16 13.63
C ALA A 12 -4.85 0.79 13.11
N SER A 13 -4.29 0.76 11.91
CA SER A 13 -3.75 -0.44 11.28
C SER A 13 -2.57 -1.03 12.07
N MET A 14 -1.76 -0.18 12.72
CA MET A 14 -0.67 -0.61 13.60
C MET A 14 -0.48 0.37 14.76
N VAL A 15 -0.26 -0.18 15.96
CA VAL A 15 0.12 0.56 17.17
C VAL A 15 1.42 -0.04 17.71
N GLN A 16 2.42 0.79 17.95
CA GLN A 16 3.72 0.34 18.41
C GLN A 16 4.35 1.31 19.41
N LYS A 17 4.96 0.76 20.47
CA LYS A 17 5.77 1.51 21.41
C LYS A 17 7.19 1.69 20.87
N CYS A 18 7.68 2.92 20.81
CA CYS A 18 9.05 3.23 20.45
C CYS A 18 10.02 2.56 21.43
N LYS A 19 10.95 1.77 20.90
CA LYS A 19 11.92 1.03 21.72
C LYS A 19 12.92 1.93 22.46
N LEU A 20 13.13 3.16 21.98
CA LEU A 20 14.05 4.12 22.58
C LEU A 20 13.38 5.00 23.64
N CYS A 21 12.33 5.75 23.26
CA CYS A 21 11.71 6.74 24.15
C CYS A 21 10.42 6.26 24.83
N SER A 22 10.00 5.00 24.61
CA SER A 22 8.79 4.42 25.18
C SER A 22 7.45 5.10 24.82
N ARG A 23 7.45 6.10 23.92
CA ARG A 23 6.21 6.70 23.41
C ARG A 23 5.42 5.68 22.58
N GLU A 24 4.11 5.65 22.78
CA GLU A 24 3.19 4.87 21.94
C GLU A 24 2.86 5.67 20.68
N ASN A 25 3.10 5.05 19.53
CA ASN A 25 2.87 5.64 18.21
C ASN A 25 1.90 4.75 17.43
N SER A 26 1.24 5.31 16.42
CA SER A 26 0.36 4.55 15.53
C SER A 26 0.44 5.05 14.10
N ILE A 27 0.06 4.17 13.17
CA ILE A 27 -0.12 4.48 11.76
C ILE A 27 -1.39 3.77 11.27
N ASP A 28 -2.22 4.48 10.52
CA ASP A 28 -3.43 3.91 9.92
C ASP A 28 -3.42 4.04 8.39
N ILE A 29 -3.92 3.00 7.72
CA ILE A 29 -4.08 2.96 6.28
C ILE A 29 -5.37 3.68 5.93
N LEU A 30 -5.28 4.78 5.19
CA LEU A 30 -6.47 5.46 4.68
C LEU A 30 -7.01 4.69 3.48
N LYS A 31 -7.84 3.66 3.71
CA LYS A 31 -8.36 2.78 2.65
C LYS A 31 -9.02 3.53 1.48
N ALA A 32 -9.67 4.65 1.75
CA ALA A 32 -10.29 5.50 0.73
C ALA A 32 -9.28 6.20 -0.21
N SER A 33 -8.00 6.24 0.16
CA SER A 33 -6.92 6.81 -0.66
C SER A 33 -6.35 5.83 -1.68
N LEU A 34 -6.71 4.54 -1.60
CA LEU A 34 -6.19 3.52 -2.50
C LEU A 34 -6.54 3.83 -3.95
N LYS A 35 -5.50 3.95 -4.78
CA LYS A 35 -5.63 4.28 -6.19
C LYS A 35 -4.82 3.29 -7.04
N PRO A 36 -5.39 2.77 -8.14
CA PRO A 36 -4.65 1.94 -9.06
C PRO A 36 -3.54 2.74 -9.76
N TYR A 37 -2.47 2.07 -10.15
CA TYR A 37 -1.47 2.63 -11.06
C TYR A 37 -1.76 2.19 -12.51
N ASN A 38 -2.10 3.13 -13.39
CA ASN A 38 -2.62 2.82 -14.73
C ASN A 38 -1.55 3.00 -15.81
N ALA A 39 -1.82 2.53 -17.03
CA ALA A 39 -0.91 2.71 -18.18
C ALA A 39 -0.61 4.19 -18.47
N GLU A 40 -1.56 5.09 -18.23
CA GLU A 40 -1.41 6.55 -18.36
C GLU A 40 -0.49 7.19 -17.30
N ASP A 41 -0.18 6.46 -16.23
CA ASP A 41 0.71 6.90 -15.16
C ASP A 41 2.15 6.44 -15.37
N SER A 42 2.40 5.64 -16.41
CA SER A 42 3.69 5.02 -16.69
C SER A 42 4.85 6.02 -16.59
N GLU A 43 5.94 5.58 -15.97
CA GLU A 43 7.17 6.36 -15.76
C GLU A 43 7.01 7.62 -14.89
N ARG A 44 5.89 7.77 -14.16
CA ARG A 44 5.67 8.89 -13.24
C ARG A 44 5.41 8.40 -11.83
N PHE A 45 5.82 9.20 -10.86
CA PHE A 45 5.37 8.99 -9.48
C PHE A 45 3.88 9.29 -9.36
N LYS A 46 3.14 8.33 -8.79
CA LYS A 46 1.74 8.47 -8.42
C LYS A 46 1.55 7.99 -6.99
N THR A 47 0.83 8.77 -6.20
CA THR A 47 0.37 8.35 -4.87
C THR A 47 -0.68 7.26 -5.03
N ILE A 48 -0.37 6.05 -4.58
CA ILE A 48 -1.28 4.89 -4.61
C ILE A 48 -1.96 4.63 -3.26
N LEU A 49 -1.41 5.16 -2.16
CA LEU A 49 -1.91 5.00 -0.81
C LEU A 49 -1.42 6.14 0.09
N GLU A 50 -2.25 6.54 1.04
CA GLU A 50 -1.95 7.51 2.09
C GLU A 50 -2.06 6.86 3.48
N PHE A 51 -1.26 7.37 4.41
CA PHE A 51 -1.24 6.93 5.81
C PHE A 51 -1.57 8.10 6.74
N GLU A 52 -2.35 7.83 7.78
CA GLU A 52 -2.50 8.74 8.91
C GLU A 52 -1.43 8.40 9.97
N CYS A 53 -0.44 9.27 10.10
CA CYS A 53 0.73 9.04 10.95
C CYS A 53 0.59 9.76 12.31
N ARG A 54 0.78 9.02 13.42
CA ARG A 54 0.80 9.56 14.78
C ARG A 54 2.08 9.09 15.49
N GLY A 55 3.19 9.78 15.24
CA GLY A 55 4.50 9.48 15.83
C GLY A 55 5.24 8.30 15.21
N LEU A 56 4.69 7.71 14.14
CA LEU A 56 5.32 6.69 13.32
C LEU A 56 5.16 7.08 11.85
N GLU A 57 6.27 7.31 11.15
CA GLU A 57 6.29 7.68 9.73
C GLU A 57 7.05 6.62 8.93
N PRO A 58 6.50 6.13 7.81
CA PRO A 58 7.19 5.19 6.95
C PRO A 58 8.30 5.91 6.17
N VAL A 59 9.50 5.33 6.17
CA VAL A 59 10.68 5.89 5.48
C VAL A 59 11.20 5.02 4.34
N ASP A 60 10.69 3.80 4.23
CA ASP A 60 11.02 2.85 3.17
C ASP A 60 9.79 1.98 2.87
N PHE A 61 9.71 1.49 1.63
CA PHE A 61 8.62 0.65 1.16
C PHE A 61 9.17 -0.51 0.33
N GLN A 62 8.82 -1.72 0.74
CA GLN A 62 9.16 -2.94 0.02
C GLN A 62 7.85 -3.60 -0.45
N PRO A 63 7.47 -3.45 -1.74
CA PRO A 63 6.31 -4.16 -2.25
C PRO A 63 6.57 -5.67 -2.21
N GLN A 64 5.51 -6.45 -2.02
CA GLN A 64 5.55 -7.92 -1.94
C GLN A 64 4.56 -8.52 -2.96
N ALA A 65 4.02 -9.70 -2.67
CA ALA A 65 2.86 -10.27 -3.35
C ALA A 65 1.55 -9.57 -2.95
N GLY A 66 0.47 -9.93 -3.64
CA GLY A 66 -0.89 -9.39 -3.39
C GLY A 66 -1.26 -8.20 -4.28
N PHE A 67 -0.46 -7.93 -5.32
CA PHE A 67 -0.87 -7.00 -6.36
C PHE A 67 -1.71 -7.71 -7.42
N ALA A 68 -2.64 -7.00 -8.03
CA ALA A 68 -3.42 -7.47 -9.17
C ALA A 68 -3.32 -6.49 -10.32
N ALA A 69 -3.40 -7.02 -11.56
CA ALA A 69 -3.43 -6.21 -12.76
C ALA A 69 -4.28 -6.83 -13.88
N GLU A 70 -4.56 -6.06 -14.93
CA GLU A 70 -5.35 -6.50 -16.08
C GLU A 70 -4.62 -6.21 -17.39
N GLY A 71 -4.69 -7.10 -18.39
CA GLY A 71 -4.11 -6.85 -19.71
C GLY A 71 -4.71 -5.61 -20.37
N ALA A 72 -3.88 -4.69 -20.87
CA ALA A 72 -4.31 -3.36 -21.30
C ALA A 72 -5.32 -3.37 -22.47
N GLU A 73 -5.24 -4.39 -23.33
CA GLU A 73 -6.10 -4.59 -24.48
C GLU A 73 -7.13 -5.70 -24.26
N THR A 74 -6.73 -6.77 -23.57
CA THR A 74 -7.51 -8.01 -23.45
C THR A 74 -8.37 -8.07 -22.19
N GLY A 75 -8.09 -7.24 -21.18
CA GLY A 75 -8.69 -7.35 -19.86
C GLY A 75 -8.35 -8.65 -19.13
N THR A 76 -7.31 -9.38 -19.57
CA THR A 76 -6.90 -10.64 -18.93
C THR A 76 -6.44 -10.36 -17.50
N PRO A 77 -7.04 -10.99 -16.47
CA PRO A 77 -6.66 -10.74 -15.09
C PRO A 77 -5.34 -11.44 -14.74
N PHE A 78 -4.48 -10.74 -14.00
CA PHE A 78 -3.23 -11.22 -13.43
C PHE A 78 -3.31 -11.03 -11.90
N PRO A 79 -3.82 -12.02 -11.16
CA PRO A 79 -3.86 -11.97 -9.70
C PRO A 79 -2.49 -12.28 -9.09
N ASP A 80 -2.33 -11.95 -7.80
CA ASP A 80 -1.19 -12.37 -6.95
C ASP A 80 0.20 -12.02 -7.49
N ILE A 81 0.32 -10.90 -8.20
CA ILE A 81 1.59 -10.36 -8.71
C ILE A 81 2.51 -10.04 -7.53
N ASN A 82 3.74 -10.54 -7.60
CA ASN A 82 4.81 -10.24 -6.66
C ASN A 82 5.77 -9.21 -7.25
N LEU A 83 5.92 -8.07 -6.55
CA LEU A 83 6.80 -6.97 -6.94
C LEU A 83 8.05 -6.83 -6.06
N GLN A 84 8.37 -7.85 -5.24
CA GLN A 84 9.52 -7.84 -4.34
C GLN A 84 10.86 -7.62 -5.06
N GLU A 85 11.02 -8.19 -6.25
CA GLU A 85 12.23 -8.03 -7.08
C GLU A 85 12.27 -6.69 -7.83
N LYS A 86 11.26 -5.82 -7.62
CA LYS A 86 11.10 -4.52 -8.28
C LYS A 86 10.97 -4.62 -9.81
N VAL A 87 10.74 -5.83 -10.32
CA VAL A 87 10.59 -6.13 -11.75
C VAL A 87 9.40 -7.07 -11.91
N CYS A 88 8.55 -6.76 -12.89
CA CYS A 88 7.45 -7.62 -13.32
C CYS A 88 7.37 -7.54 -14.84
N VAL A 89 7.68 -8.63 -15.53
CA VAL A 89 7.76 -8.69 -17.00
C VAL A 89 6.37 -8.67 -17.63
N LEU A 90 5.35 -9.15 -16.92
CA LEU A 90 3.96 -9.11 -17.40
C LEU A 90 3.35 -7.70 -17.26
N CYS A 91 3.89 -6.86 -16.37
CA CYS A 91 3.30 -5.57 -16.04
C CYS A 91 3.46 -4.51 -17.13
N THR A 92 4.38 -4.69 -18.09
CA THR A 92 4.52 -3.78 -19.25
C THR A 92 3.31 -3.80 -20.18
N PHE A 93 2.48 -4.86 -20.11
CA PHE A 93 1.27 -5.00 -20.92
C PHE A 93 -0.01 -4.72 -20.14
N THR A 94 0.07 -4.33 -18.87
CA THR A 94 -1.11 -4.22 -17.99
C THR A 94 -1.62 -2.80 -17.81
N LYS A 95 -2.95 -2.68 -17.74
CA LYS A 95 -3.68 -1.60 -17.10
C LYS A 95 -3.92 -1.98 -15.63
N ASN A 96 -3.69 -1.00 -14.76
CA ASN A 96 -4.03 -1.00 -13.33
C ASN A 96 -3.15 -1.95 -12.52
N ILE A 97 -2.37 -1.42 -11.57
CA ILE A 97 -1.77 -2.19 -10.48
C ILE A 97 -2.47 -1.75 -9.21
N VAL A 98 -3.17 -2.69 -8.56
CA VAL A 98 -3.84 -2.47 -7.27
C VAL A 98 -3.19 -3.39 -6.25
N GLN A 99 -2.96 -2.89 -5.04
CA GLN A 99 -2.58 -3.71 -3.91
C GLN A 99 -3.84 -4.11 -3.13
N ASP A 100 -4.08 -5.40 -2.96
CA ASP A 100 -5.12 -5.90 -2.06
C ASP A 100 -4.62 -5.77 -0.61
N LEU A 101 -5.32 -4.98 0.22
CA LEU A 101 -4.98 -4.65 1.62
C LEU A 101 -6.05 -5.10 2.63
#